data_AF-A0A444YLJ2-F1
#
_entry.id   AF-A0A444YLJ2-F1
#
_cell.length_a   1.000
_cell.length_b   1.000
_cell.length_c   1.000
_cell.angle_alpha   90.00
_cell.angle_beta   90.00
_cell.angle_gamma   90.00
#
_symmetry.space_group_name_H-M   'P 1'
#
loop_
_entity.id
_entity.type
_entity.pdbx_description
1 polymer ?
#
loop_
_entity_poly.entity_id
_entity_poly.type
_entity_poly.pdbx_seq_one_letter_code
_entity_poly.pdbx_strand_id
1 'polypeptide(L)' 'MNDSTSNQLNESDLDYSSETNQTDETRYVVDEQFVPKVGMIFKTLEEAGKFYKNYSKLVGFFTKIRNTT' A
#
# COMPACT_ATOMS: atom_id res chain seq x y z
N MET A 1 0.71 -37.85 -18.51
CA MET A 1 -0.02 -37.74 -17.23
C MET A 1 0.91 -37.16 -16.17
N ASN A 2 0.98 -35.84 -16.03
CA ASN A 2 0.33 -35.11 -14.96
C ASN A 2 0.25 -33.63 -15.40
N ASP A 3 -0.86 -33.01 -15.08
CA ASP A 3 -1.25 -31.69 -15.55
C ASP A 3 -0.37 -30.63 -14.88
N SER A 4 0.33 -29.83 -15.69
CA SER A 4 0.87 -28.56 -15.22
C SER A 4 -0.31 -27.64 -14.95
N THR A 5 -0.87 -27.74 -13.75
CA THR A 5 -1.95 -26.88 -13.29
C THR A 5 -1.42 -25.46 -13.29
N SER A 6 -1.83 -24.75 -14.34
CA SER A 6 -1.71 -23.32 -14.53
C SER A 6 -2.13 -22.63 -13.23
N ASN A 7 -1.15 -22.14 -12.47
CA ASN A 7 -1.35 -21.19 -11.39
C ASN A 7 -1.76 -19.85 -12.02
N GLN A 8 -2.99 -19.82 -12.57
CA GLN A 8 -3.71 -18.58 -12.85
C GLN A 8 -4.17 -18.04 -11.50
N LEU A 9 -3.23 -17.41 -10.80
CA LEU A 9 -3.61 -16.40 -9.83
C LEU A 9 -4.42 -15.40 -10.65
N ASN A 10 -5.70 -15.25 -10.32
CA ASN A 10 -6.43 -14.09 -10.76
C ASN A 10 -5.68 -12.90 -10.16
N GLU A 11 -4.84 -12.27 -10.98
CA GLU A 11 -4.48 -10.88 -10.83
C GLU A 11 -5.79 -10.13 -10.93
N SER A 12 -6.54 -10.07 -9.82
CA SER A 12 -7.22 -8.83 -9.52
C SER A 12 -6.10 -7.82 -9.35
N ASP A 13 -5.63 -7.31 -10.48
CA ASP A 13 -4.95 -6.05 -10.59
C ASP A 13 -5.94 -5.03 -10.04
N LEU A 14 -5.96 -4.95 -8.71
CA LEU A 14 -6.50 -3.84 -7.98
C LEU A 14 -5.53 -2.70 -8.26
N ASP A 15 -5.58 -2.21 -9.50
CA ASP A 15 -4.87 -1.05 -10.00
C ASP A 15 -5.44 0.14 -9.23
N TYR A 16 -4.86 0.37 -8.06
CA TYR A 16 -5.23 1.47 -7.19
C TYR A 16 -4.54 2.73 -7.69
N SER A 17 -4.65 3.03 -8.99
CA SER A 17 -4.13 4.24 -9.62
C SER A 17 -4.69 5.45 -8.88
N SER A 18 -3.82 6.12 -8.15
CA SER A 18 -4.04 7.35 -7.41
C SER A 18 -3.40 8.41 -8.26
N GLU A 19 -4.26 9.06 -9.03
CA GLU A 19 -3.92 10.21 -9.84
C GLU A 19 -3.43 11.33 -8.90
N THR A 20 -2.10 11.53 -8.87
CA THR A 20 -1.49 12.61 -8.09
C THR A 20 -1.40 13.83 -8.99
N ASN A 21 -2.38 14.74 -8.86
CA ASN A 21 -2.29 16.07 -9.47
C ASN A 21 -1.30 16.91 -8.64
N GLN A 22 -0.22 17.35 -9.28
CA GLN A 22 0.86 18.10 -8.64
C GLN A 22 0.42 19.48 -8.13
N THR A 23 1.26 19.97 -7.21
CA THR A 23 1.57 21.37 -6.92
C THR A 23 0.53 22.15 -6.12
N ASP A 24 0.62 22.00 -4.81
CA ASP A 24 0.79 23.15 -3.93
C ASP A 24 1.68 22.73 -2.76
N GLU A 25 2.88 23.31 -2.67
CA GLU A 25 3.77 23.24 -1.49
C GLU A 25 3.16 24.02 -0.30
N THR A 26 1.84 23.85 -0.06
CA THR A 26 1.31 24.07 1.26
C THR A 26 2.04 23.09 2.16
N ARG A 27 2.64 23.61 3.22
CA ARG A 27 3.29 22.83 4.27
C ARG A 27 2.33 21.74 4.69
N TYR A 28 2.46 20.54 4.09
CA TYR A 28 1.59 19.44 4.39
C TYR A 28 1.85 19.20 5.86
N VAL A 29 0.85 19.46 6.70
CA VAL A 29 0.92 19.07 8.09
C VAL A 29 0.91 17.56 8.03
N VAL A 30 2.12 17.00 7.91
CA VAL A 30 2.36 15.58 7.94
C VAL A 30 1.92 15.19 9.33
N ASP A 31 0.74 14.60 9.39
CA ASP A 31 0.24 14.07 10.63
C ASP A 31 1.20 12.94 11.03
N GLU A 32 2.01 13.19 12.06
CA GLU A 32 3.07 12.28 12.52
C GLU A 32 2.53 10.88 12.81
N GLN A 33 1.22 10.74 13.02
CA GLN A 33 0.56 9.45 13.20
C GLN A 33 0.66 8.54 11.97
N PHE A 34 0.89 9.08 10.76
CA PHE A 34 1.02 8.30 9.51
C PHE A 34 2.46 8.18 9.01
N VAL A 35 3.44 8.68 9.77
CA VAL A 35 4.86 8.52 9.43
C VAL A 35 5.36 7.17 9.94
N PRO A 36 5.87 6.28 9.06
CA PRO A 36 6.41 4.99 9.47
C PRO A 36 7.60 5.17 10.42
N LYS A 37 7.64 4.41 11.51
CA LYS A 37 8.75 4.41 12.48
C LYS A 37 9.42 3.04 12.55
N VAL A 38 10.72 3.04 12.85
CA VAL A 38 11.46 1.79 13.09
C VAL A 38 10.87 1.07 14.29
N GLY A 39 10.64 -0.23 14.17
CA GLY A 39 10.05 -1.05 15.23
C GLY A 39 8.52 -0.94 15.34
N MET A 40 7.85 -0.30 14.37
CA MET A 40 6.39 -0.30 14.29
C MET A 40 5.89 -1.72 14.00
N ILE A 41 4.94 -2.19 14.82
CA ILE A 41 4.34 -3.53 14.71
C ILE A 41 2.83 -3.35 14.59
N PHE A 42 2.22 -3.99 13.59
CA PHE A 42 0.77 -4.07 13.40
C PHE A 42 0.26 -5.41 13.91
N LYS A 43 -0.93 -5.44 14.52
CA LYS A 43 -1.54 -6.68 15.00
C LYS A 43 -2.19 -7.46 13.86
N THR A 44 -2.67 -6.75 12.85
CA THR A 44 -3.34 -7.34 11.69
C THR A 44 -2.79 -6.78 10.37
N LEU A 45 -2.96 -7.56 9.30
CA LEU A 45 -2.62 -7.10 7.95
C LEU A 45 -3.47 -5.91 7.51
N GLU A 46 -4.74 -5.86 7.95
CA GLU A 46 -5.65 -4.76 7.64
C GLU A 46 -5.17 -3.43 8.22
N GLU A 47 -4.69 -3.43 9.47
CA GLU A 47 -4.09 -2.25 10.11
C GLU A 47 -2.86 -1.76 9.33
N ALA A 48 -1.97 -2.67 8.94
CA ALA A 48 -0.80 -2.34 8.14
C ALA A 48 -1.20 -1.76 6.77
N GLY A 49 -2.16 -2.39 6.09
CA GLY A 49 -2.65 -1.95 4.77
C GLY A 49 -3.28 -0.55 4.83
N LYS A 50 -4.11 -0.28 5.84
CA LYS A 50 -4.72 1.05 6.06
C LYS A 50 -3.66 2.12 6.31
N PHE A 51 -2.69 1.82 7.16
CA PHE A 51 -1.60 2.75 7.48
C PHE A 51 -0.80 3.12 6.23
N TYR A 52 -0.30 2.12 5.50
CA TYR A 52 0.53 2.37 4.32
C TYR A 52 -0.26 3.02 3.18
N LYS A 53 -1.56 2.76 3.04
CA LYS A 53 -2.41 3.48 2.09
C LYS A 53 -2.50 4.98 2.37
N ASN A 54 -2.61 5.37 3.65
CA ASN A 54 -2.64 6.78 4.02
C ASN A 54 -1.27 7.44 3.81
N TYR A 55 -0.20 6.75 4.19
CA TYR A 55 1.16 7.22 3.94
C TYR A 55 1.48 7.36 2.44
N SER A 56 1.02 6.42 1.61
CA SER A 56 1.29 6.46 0.18
C SER A 56 0.57 7.62 -0.51
N LYS A 57 -0.65 7.96 -0.07
CA LYS A 57 -1.37 9.17 -0.52
C LYS A 57 -0.66 10.46 -0.10
N LEU A 58 -0.10 10.48 1.10
CA LEU A 58 0.67 11.61 1.62
C LEU A 58 1.91 11.89 0.76
N VAL A 59 2.62 10.84 0.39
CA VAL A 59 3.93 10.94 -0.28
C VAL A 59 3.81 10.87 -1.81
N GLY A 60 2.68 10.40 -2.34
CA GLY A 60 2.41 10.32 -3.78
C GLY A 60 2.92 9.04 -4.44
N PHE A 61 2.80 7.88 -3.80
CA PHE A 61 3.17 6.59 -4.39
C PHE A 61 2.14 5.48 -4.14
N PHE A 62 2.35 4.32 -4.77
CA PHE A 62 1.50 3.13 -4.66
C PHE A 62 2.03 2.08 -3.70
N THR A 63 1.12 1.47 -2.93
CA THR A 63 1.43 0.36 -2.03
C THR A 63 0.75 -0.92 -2.50
N LYS A 64 1.51 -2.02 -2.57
CA LYS A 64 1.01 -3.37 -2.82
C LYS A 64 1.59 -4.34 -1.79
N ILE A 65 0.74 -5.11 -1.14
CA ILE A 65 1.17 -6.22 -0.26
C ILE A 65 1.60 -7.37 -1.17
N ARG A 66 2.84 -7.85 -1.01
CA ARG A 66 3.40 -8.92 -1.86
C ARG A 66 3.37 -10.30 -1.22
N ASN A 67 3.59 -10.38 0.10
CA ASN A 67 3.67 -11.65 0.83
C ASN A 67 2.66 -11.63 1.98
N THR A 68 1.72 -12.56 1.95
CA THR A 68 0.80 -12.88 3.05
C THR A 68 0.89 -14.38 3.30
N THR A 69 0.85 -14.79 4.57
CA THR A 69 0.87 -16.22 4.94
C THR A 69 -0.48 -16.87 4.63
#